data_AF-A0A8B4GF86-F1
#
_entry.id   AF-A0A8B4GF86-F1
#
_cell.length_a   1.000
_cell.length_b   1.000
_cell.length_c   1.000
_cell.angle_alpha   90.00
_cell.angle_beta   90.00
_cell.angle_gamma   90.00
#
_symmetry.space_group_name_H-M   'P 1'
#
loop_
_entity.id
_entity.type
_entity.pdbx_description
1 polymer ?
#
loop_
_entity_poly.entity_id
_entity_poly.type
_entity_poly.pdbx_seq_one_letter_code
_entity_poly.pdbx_strand_id
1 'polypeptide(L)'
;MNKIDKYNYKYDISKSNKEQDLKLANAMQRKLMIPKLGFYGFAAIGIIALIQKIYTGEILTEKDSIGLFFMYYMPIVMPITIIATIIFGICPHCHKTQGLNGKVVSFTGLSFSVSRGVSPFIKYCARYGAPLSKKAVEEAYRKYEEVQRAE
;
A
#
# COMPACT_ATOMS: atom_id res chain seq x y z
N MET A 1 -20.85 0.36 26.71
CA MET A 1 -19.68 -0.31 26.09
C MET A 1 -19.41 0.39 24.77
N ASN A 2 -18.40 1.26 24.72
CA ASN A 2 -18.13 2.10 23.56
C ASN A 2 -17.55 1.27 22.41
N LYS A 3 -18.02 1.49 21.18
CA LYS A 3 -17.64 0.80 19.92
C LYS A 3 -16.15 0.99 19.52
N ILE A 4 -15.30 1.45 20.42
CA ILE A 4 -13.90 1.82 20.16
C ILE A 4 -12.95 0.63 20.38
N ASP A 5 -13.37 -0.41 21.10
CA ASP A 5 -12.49 -1.48 21.59
C ASP A 5 -12.18 -2.61 20.57
N LYS A 6 -12.25 -2.35 19.26
CA LYS A 6 -11.85 -3.36 18.25
C LYS A 6 -10.48 -3.14 17.60
N TYR A 7 -9.80 -2.04 17.96
CA TYR A 7 -8.42 -1.81 17.57
C TYR A 7 -7.72 -1.08 18.71
N ASN A 8 -6.83 -1.80 19.38
CA ASN A 8 -5.94 -1.27 20.41
C ASN A 8 -4.92 -0.33 19.71
N TYR A 9 -5.36 0.85 19.26
CA TYR A 9 -4.52 1.87 18.63
C TYR A 9 -3.58 2.41 19.72
N LYS A 10 -2.34 1.91 19.74
CA LYS A 10 -1.28 2.38 20.67
C LYS A 10 -0.77 3.78 20.34
N TYR A 11 -1.16 4.33 19.20
CA TYR A 11 -0.75 5.67 18.78
C TYR A 11 -1.69 6.71 19.38
N ASP A 12 -1.14 7.54 20.26
CA ASP A 12 -1.88 8.59 20.98
C ASP A 12 -1.73 9.93 20.26
N ILE A 13 -2.81 10.37 19.60
CA ILE A 13 -2.84 11.65 18.86
C ILE A 13 -2.75 12.84 19.83
N SER A 14 -3.26 12.72 21.06
CA SER A 14 -3.28 13.81 22.03
C SER A 14 -1.87 14.21 22.50
N LYS A 15 -0.90 13.29 22.38
CA LYS A 15 0.51 13.49 22.74
C LYS A 15 1.41 13.74 21.54
N SER A 16 0.84 13.83 20.33
CA SER A 16 1.60 14.02 19.09
C SER A 16 1.44 15.43 18.54
N ASN A 17 2.39 15.84 17.69
CA ASN A 17 2.34 17.12 16.98
C ASN A 17 1.99 16.88 15.50
N LYS A 18 0.87 17.50 15.07
CA LYS A 18 0.34 17.42 13.71
C LYS A 18 1.37 17.76 12.63
N GLU A 19 2.18 18.80 12.85
CA GLU A 19 3.19 19.22 11.87
C GLU A 19 4.31 18.18 11.74
N GLN A 20 4.72 17.60 12.86
CA GLN A 20 5.73 16.55 12.88
C GLN A 20 5.22 15.28 12.18
N ASP A 21 3.98 14.88 12.43
CA ASP A 21 3.35 13.74 11.78
C ASP A 21 3.18 13.96 10.28
N LEU A 22 2.82 15.17 9.86
CA LEU A 22 2.75 15.54 8.44
C LEU A 22 4.13 15.45 7.78
N LYS A 23 5.20 15.93 8.44
CA LYS A 23 6.57 15.84 7.93
C LYS A 23 7.03 14.40 7.79
N LEU A 24 6.77 13.56 8.80
CA LEU A 24 7.10 12.14 8.79
C LEU A 24 6.30 11.38 7.73
N ALA A 25 5.00 11.63 7.63
CA ALA A 25 4.14 11.03 6.62
C ALA A 25 4.60 11.40 5.20
N ASN A 26 4.91 12.67 4.93
CA ASN A 26 5.42 13.10 3.62
C ASN A 26 6.77 12.44 3.28
N ALA A 27 7.70 12.39 4.23
CA ALA A 27 8.98 11.72 4.03
C ALA A 27 8.80 10.24 3.73
N MET A 28 7.91 9.55 4.44
CA MET A 28 7.60 8.15 4.19
C MET A 28 6.94 7.94 2.82
N GLN A 29 5.93 8.73 2.48
CA GLN A 29 5.25 8.64 1.19
C GLN A 29 6.19 8.90 0.02
N ARG A 30 7.17 9.82 0.17
CA ARG A 30 8.20 10.09 -0.82
C ARG A 30 9.11 8.87 -1.06
N LYS A 31 9.53 8.17 0.01
CA LYS A 31 10.31 6.92 -0.12
C LYS A 31 9.50 5.80 -0.80
N LEU A 32 8.21 5.73 -0.52
CA LEU A 32 7.30 4.76 -1.13
C LEU A 32 6.92 5.07 -2.59
N MET A 33 7.32 6.22 -3.15
CA MET A 33 7.02 6.54 -4.56
C MET A 33 7.63 5.52 -5.53
N ILE A 34 8.87 5.12 -5.30
CA ILE A 34 9.58 4.15 -6.15
C ILE A 34 8.83 2.81 -6.22
N PRO A 35 8.52 2.14 -5.10
CA PRO A 35 7.78 0.89 -5.17
C PRO A 35 6.34 1.07 -5.68
N LYS A 36 5.68 2.21 -5.46
CA LYS A 36 4.36 2.48 -6.07
C LYS A 36 4.42 2.50 -7.59
N LEU A 37 5.44 3.11 -8.18
CA LEU A 37 5.63 3.11 -9.63
C LEU A 37 5.80 1.70 -10.18
N GLY A 38 6.54 0.84 -9.48
CA GLY A 38 6.65 -0.57 -9.83
C GLY A 38 5.30 -1.30 -9.82
N PHE A 39 4.49 -1.09 -8.77
CA PHE A 39 3.14 -1.65 -8.69
C PHE A 39 2.20 -1.12 -9.77
N TYR A 40 2.27 0.18 -10.10
CA TYR A 40 1.50 0.75 -11.22
C TYR A 40 1.97 0.21 -12.57
N GLY A 41 3.28 0.01 -12.74
CA GLY A 41 3.85 -0.63 -13.92
C GLY A 41 3.28 -2.03 -14.12
N PHE A 42 3.23 -2.84 -13.06
CA PHE A 42 2.60 -4.16 -13.09
C PHE A 42 1.11 -4.11 -13.47
N ALA A 43 0.35 -3.15 -12.94
CA ALA A 43 -1.06 -2.99 -13.30
C ALA A 43 -1.24 -2.58 -14.77
N ALA A 44 -0.44 -1.63 -15.27
CA ALA A 44 -0.46 -1.18 -16.66
C ALA A 44 -0.12 -2.33 -17.63
N ILE A 45 0.89 -3.13 -17.27
CA ILE A 45 1.28 -4.37 -17.92
C ILE A 45 0.08 -5.31 -18.10
N GLY A 46 -0.67 -5.59 -17.02
CA GLY A 46 -1.84 -6.46 -17.08
C GLY A 46 -2.95 -5.90 -17.97
N ILE A 47 -3.18 -4.59 -17.94
CA ILE A 47 -4.18 -3.93 -18.80
C ILE A 47 -3.78 -4.03 -20.28
N ILE A 48 -2.52 -3.75 -20.62
CA ILE A 48 -2.02 -3.86 -22.00
C ILE A 48 -2.18 -5.28 -22.52
N ALA A 49 -1.82 -6.28 -21.72
CA ALA A 49 -1.96 -7.69 -22.08
C ALA A 49 -3.43 -8.08 -22.32
N LEU A 50 -4.35 -7.57 -21.50
CA LEU A 50 -5.77 -7.82 -21.62
C LEU A 50 -6.36 -7.14 -22.86
N ILE A 51 -5.97 -5.90 -23.15
CA ILE A 51 -6.35 -5.17 -24.38
C ILE A 51 -5.86 -5.94 -25.60
N GLN A 52 -4.59 -6.34 -25.64
CA GLN A 52 -4.04 -7.11 -26.77
C GLN A 52 -4.85 -8.39 -27.00
N LYS A 53 -5.14 -9.16 -25.94
CA LYS A 53 -5.96 -10.38 -26.04
C LYS A 53 -7.35 -10.11 -26.63
N ILE A 54 -7.99 -9.00 -26.25
CA ILE A 54 -9.31 -8.63 -26.78
C ILE A 54 -9.25 -8.25 -28.26
N TYR A 55 -8.21 -7.50 -28.67
CA TYR A 55 -8.11 -6.98 -30.04
C TYR A 55 -7.55 -7.98 -31.05
N THR A 56 -6.56 -8.79 -30.68
CA THR A 56 -5.90 -9.74 -31.61
C THR A 56 -6.40 -11.17 -31.43
N GLY A 57 -7.10 -11.49 -30.34
CA GLY A 57 -7.50 -12.87 -30.00
C GLY A 57 -6.34 -13.78 -29.57
N GLU A 58 -5.10 -13.30 -29.67
CA GLU A 58 -3.89 -14.04 -29.35
C GLU A 58 -3.43 -13.75 -27.92
N ILE A 59 -2.87 -14.77 -27.27
CA ILE A 59 -2.21 -14.63 -25.98
C ILE A 59 -0.79 -14.16 -26.25
N LEU A 60 -0.29 -13.20 -25.46
CA LEU A 60 1.12 -12.80 -25.47
C LEU A 60 2.04 -14.01 -25.35
N THR A 61 2.80 -14.28 -26.41
CA THR A 61 3.76 -15.38 -26.45
C THR A 61 5.19 -14.86 -26.30
N GLU A 62 6.14 -15.76 -26.01
CA GLU A 62 7.57 -15.44 -25.89
C GLU A 62 8.19 -14.85 -27.16
N LYS A 63 7.50 -14.92 -28.31
CA LYS A 63 8.00 -14.39 -29.59
C LYS A 63 7.70 -12.91 -29.78
N ASP A 64 6.80 -12.34 -28.98
CA ASP A 64 6.46 -10.93 -29.03
C ASP A 64 7.41 -10.13 -28.12
N SER A 65 7.90 -8.99 -28.60
CA SER A 65 8.75 -8.07 -27.82
C SER A 65 8.12 -7.67 -26.48
N ILE A 66 6.79 -7.60 -26.45
CA ILE A 66 5.99 -7.34 -25.25
C ILE A 66 5.97 -8.57 -24.33
N GLY A 67 5.88 -9.79 -24.87
CA GLY A 67 5.97 -11.06 -24.14
C GLY A 67 7.32 -11.23 -23.43
N LEU A 68 8.41 -10.92 -24.14
CA LEU A 68 9.77 -10.93 -23.60
C LEU A 68 9.93 -9.90 -22.47
N PHE A 69 9.38 -8.68 -22.66
CA PHE A 69 9.36 -7.66 -21.61
C PHE A 69 8.64 -8.16 -20.34
N PHE A 70 7.48 -8.82 -20.46
CA PHE A 70 6.79 -9.41 -19.30
C PHE A 70 7.63 -10.48 -18.61
N MET A 71 8.30 -11.34 -19.37
CA MET A 71 9.11 -12.43 -18.84
C MET A 71 10.29 -11.94 -18.01
N TYR A 72 10.92 -10.82 -18.36
CA TYR A 72 12.02 -10.25 -17.58
C TYR A 72 11.56 -9.27 -16.51
N TYR A 73 10.48 -8.51 -16.75
CA TYR A 73 9.94 -7.56 -15.78
C TYR A 73 9.44 -8.26 -14.52
N MET A 74 8.71 -9.38 -14.67
CA MET A 74 8.12 -10.09 -13.54
C MET A 74 9.15 -10.65 -12.54
N PRO A 75 10.17 -11.43 -12.93
CA PRO A 75 11.13 -12.01 -11.98
C PRO A 75 12.15 -11.01 -11.45
N ILE A 76 12.33 -9.85 -12.09
CA ILE A 76 13.34 -8.86 -11.66
C ILE A 76 12.68 -7.68 -10.93
N VAL A 77 11.73 -7.01 -11.59
CA VAL A 77 11.15 -5.76 -11.07
C VAL A 77 10.20 -6.03 -9.91
N MET A 78 9.41 -7.12 -9.93
CA MET A 78 8.51 -7.42 -8.83
C MET A 78 9.24 -7.75 -7.52
N PRO A 79 10.26 -8.61 -7.46
CA PRO A 79 11.01 -8.83 -6.22
C PRO A 79 11.68 -7.56 -5.70
N ILE A 80 12.30 -6.76 -6.58
CA ILE A 80 12.93 -5.49 -6.19
C ILE A 80 11.90 -4.53 -5.57
N THR A 81 10.73 -4.39 -6.19
CA THR A 81 9.67 -3.49 -5.70
C THR A 81 9.06 -3.98 -4.40
N ILE A 82 8.92 -5.30 -4.20
CA ILE A 82 8.49 -5.90 -2.93
C ILE A 82 9.53 -5.61 -1.83
N ILE A 83 10.81 -5.88 -2.08
CA ILE A 83 11.89 -5.62 -1.11
C ILE A 83 11.95 -4.13 -0.76
N ALA A 84 11.92 -3.25 -1.77
CA ALA A 84 11.88 -1.81 -1.58
C ALA A 84 10.67 -1.37 -0.75
N THR A 85 9.50 -1.99 -0.96
CA THR A 85 8.30 -1.72 -0.15
C THR A 85 8.52 -2.10 1.32
N ILE A 86 9.18 -3.23 1.60
CA ILE A 86 9.43 -3.68 2.98
C ILE A 86 10.41 -2.73 3.68
N ILE A 87 11.50 -2.35 3.00
CA ILE A 87 12.55 -1.48 3.54
C ILE A 87 12.03 -0.05 3.72
N PHE A 88 11.45 0.54 2.68
CA PHE A 88 10.92 1.91 2.74
C PHE A 88 9.60 2.02 3.50
N GLY A 89 8.93 0.89 3.71
CA GLY A 89 7.72 0.79 4.50
C GLY A 89 7.96 0.81 6.01
N ILE A 90 9.20 0.86 6.53
CA ILE A 90 9.45 0.93 7.97
C ILE A 90 8.74 2.14 8.58
N CYS A 91 7.89 1.89 9.58
CA CYS A 91 7.12 2.95 10.22
C CYS A 91 8.04 3.85 11.08
N PRO A 92 8.00 5.18 10.92
CA PRO A 92 8.86 6.10 11.69
C PRO A 92 8.50 6.15 13.19
N HIS A 93 7.28 5.77 13.58
CA HIS A 93 6.85 5.81 14.99
C HIS A 93 7.24 4.58 15.79
N CYS A 94 7.30 3.41 15.15
CA CYS A 94 7.56 2.15 15.84
C CYS A 94 8.75 1.36 15.30
N HIS A 95 9.42 1.88 14.27
CA HIS A 95 10.58 1.29 13.60
C HIS A 95 10.39 -0.16 13.14
N LYS A 96 9.13 -0.60 12.97
CA LYS A 96 8.79 -1.95 12.51
C LYS A 96 8.34 -1.94 11.05
N THR A 97 8.72 -3.01 10.34
CA THR A 97 8.33 -3.25 8.96
C THR A 97 6.83 -3.47 8.82
N GLN A 98 6.30 -3.08 7.66
CA GLN A 98 4.86 -3.15 7.31
C GLN A 98 4.57 -4.31 6.35
N GLY A 99 5.36 -5.39 6.40
CA GLY A 99 5.41 -6.41 5.35
C GLY A 99 4.07 -7.04 4.92
N LEU A 100 3.06 -7.15 5.80
CA LEU A 100 1.72 -7.66 5.44
C LEU A 100 0.65 -6.59 5.70
N ASN A 101 0.70 -5.50 4.93
CA ASN A 101 -0.15 -4.33 5.06
C ASN A 101 -1.26 -4.21 3.99
N GLY A 102 -1.16 -4.95 2.89
CA GLY A 102 -2.15 -4.99 1.83
C GLY A 102 -3.19 -6.08 2.05
N LYS A 103 -4.42 -5.85 1.59
CA LYS A 103 -5.40 -6.91 1.35
C LYS A 103 -5.24 -7.39 -0.08
N VAL A 104 -5.03 -8.68 -0.26
CA VAL A 104 -4.98 -9.31 -1.58
C VAL A 104 -6.25 -10.12 -1.71
N VAL A 105 -7.01 -9.88 -2.78
CA VAL A 105 -8.18 -10.68 -3.11
C VAL A 105 -7.77 -11.64 -4.21
N SER A 106 -7.82 -12.93 -3.92
CA SER A 106 -7.57 -13.98 -4.90
C SER A 106 -8.91 -14.56 -5.35
N PHE A 107 -9.05 -14.73 -6.66
CA PHE A 107 -10.22 -15.32 -7.28
C PHE A 107 -9.83 -16.66 -7.90
N THR A 108 -10.45 -17.74 -7.41
CA THR A 108 -10.24 -19.08 -7.94
C THR A 108 -11.58 -19.64 -8.37
N GLY A 109 -12.05 -19.24 -9.56
CA GLY A 109 -13.27 -19.73 -10.21
C GLY A 109 -14.59 -19.43 -9.48
N LEU A 110 -14.79 -20.03 -8.31
CA LEU A 110 -16.01 -19.98 -7.49
C LEU A 110 -15.77 -19.46 -6.05
N SER A 111 -14.51 -19.31 -5.62
CA SER A 111 -14.18 -18.86 -4.27
C SER A 111 -13.39 -17.55 -4.26
N PHE A 112 -13.82 -16.64 -3.39
CA PHE A 112 -13.08 -15.43 -3.02
C PHE A 112 -12.28 -15.71 -1.75
N SER A 113 -10.96 -15.57 -1.81
CA SER A 113 -10.11 -15.58 -0.62
C SER A 113 -9.44 -14.21 -0.44
N VAL A 114 -9.46 -13.71 0.80
CA VAL A 114 -8.79 -12.45 1.15
C VAL A 114 -7.56 -12.80 1.98
N SER A 115 -6.39 -12.68 1.37
CA SER A 115 -5.10 -12.86 2.05
C SER A 115 -4.48 -11.50 2.36
N ARG A 116 -3.39 -11.51 3.15
CA ARG A 116 -2.57 -10.32 3.38
C ARG A 116 -1.33 -10.38 2.49
N GLY A 117 -0.98 -9.25 1.89
CA GLY A 117 0.20 -9.13 1.04
C GLY A 117 1.00 -7.85 1.33
N VAL A 118 2.08 -7.67 0.57
CA VAL A 118 2.93 -6.48 0.63
C VAL A 118 2.36 -5.43 -0.33
N SER A 119 2.17 -4.20 0.15
CA SER A 119 1.68 -3.10 -0.66
C SER A 119 2.40 -1.78 -0.32
N PRO A 120 2.84 -0.99 -1.33
CA PRO A 120 3.46 0.31 -1.08
C PRO A 120 2.43 1.42 -0.82
N PHE A 121 1.13 1.11 -0.89
CA PHE A 121 0.04 2.05 -0.66
C PHE A 121 -0.32 2.15 0.83
N ILE A 122 0.67 2.51 1.66
CA ILE A 122 0.56 2.54 3.12
C ILE A 122 -0.14 3.82 3.57
N LYS A 123 -1.29 3.70 4.24
CA LYS A 123 -2.01 4.84 4.84
C LYS A 123 -1.83 4.93 6.34
N TYR A 124 -1.84 3.79 7.02
CA TYR A 124 -1.68 3.66 8.46
C TYR A 124 -0.68 2.54 8.78
N CYS A 125 -0.03 2.63 9.94
CA CYS A 125 0.80 1.55 10.46
C CYS A 125 -0.08 0.34 10.81
N ALA A 126 0.18 -0.82 10.20
CA ALA A 126 -0.55 -2.06 10.46
C ALA A 126 -0.41 -2.58 11.91
N ARG A 127 0.59 -2.10 12.67
CA ARG A 127 0.86 -2.52 14.05
C ARG A 127 0.38 -1.52 15.10
N TYR A 128 0.72 -0.24 14.92
CA TYR A 128 0.45 0.82 15.89
C TYR A 128 -0.72 1.72 15.48
N GLY A 129 -1.14 1.63 14.22
CA GLY A 129 -2.22 2.45 13.69
C GLY A 129 -1.87 3.93 13.46
N ALA A 130 -0.62 4.33 13.68
CA ALA A 130 -0.14 5.67 13.37
C ALA A 130 -0.45 6.06 11.92
N PRO A 131 -0.91 7.30 11.64
CA PRO A 131 -1.16 7.78 10.28
C PRO A 131 0.16 7.99 9.54
N LEU A 132 0.29 7.40 8.35
CA LEU A 132 1.53 7.36 7.57
C LEU A 132 1.41 8.05 6.20
N SER A 133 0.26 8.68 5.94
CA SER A 133 0.01 9.46 4.72
C SER A 133 -0.61 10.81 5.08
N LYS A 134 -0.34 11.85 4.29
CA LYS A 134 -0.87 13.20 4.53
C LYS A 134 -2.38 13.20 4.80
N LYS A 135 -3.14 12.54 3.93
CA LYS A 135 -4.60 12.40 4.07
C LYS A 135 -5.00 11.69 5.36
N ALA A 136 -4.27 10.64 5.75
CA ALA A 136 -4.53 9.91 6.99
C ALA A 136 -4.25 10.74 8.24
N VAL A 137 -3.20 11.58 8.21
CA VAL A 137 -2.87 12.50 9.31
C VAL A 137 -3.97 13.56 9.43
N GLU A 138 -4.32 14.22 8.34
CA GLU A 138 -5.38 15.25 8.33
C GLU A 138 -6.73 14.68 8.82
N GLU A 139 -7.11 13.48 8.37
CA GLU A 139 -8.34 12.82 8.80
C GLU A 139 -8.29 12.45 10.30
N ALA A 140 -7.15 11.96 10.80
CA ALA A 140 -6.99 11.56 12.18
C ALA A 140 -7.09 12.76 13.14
N TYR A 141 -6.41 13.87 12.82
CA TYR A 141 -6.49 15.10 13.61
C TYR A 141 -7.86 15.78 13.51
N ARG A 142 -8.50 15.79 12.33
CA ARG A 142 -9.87 16.32 12.20
C ARG A 142 -10.85 15.57 13.11
N LYS A 143 -10.81 14.24 13.10
CA LYS A 143 -11.66 13.41 13.98
C LYS A 143 -11.39 13.67 15.46
N TYR A 144 -10.12 13.87 15.83
CA TYR A 144 -9.75 14.22 17.20
C TYR A 144 -10.30 15.59 17.63
N GLU A 145 -10.16 16.61 16.78
CA GLU A 145 -10.68 17.96 17.01
C GLU A 145 -12.23 17.99 17.08
N GLU A 146 -12.92 17.14 16.31
CA GLU A 146 -14.39 16.99 16.36
C GLU A 146 -14.85 16.37 17.68
N VAL A 147 -14.15 15.33 18.17
CA VAL A 147 -14.47 14.69 19.45
C VAL A 147 -14.25 15.66 20.61
N GLN A 148 -13.13 16.41 20.62
CA GLN A 148 -12.87 17.42 21.65
C GLN A 148 -13.88 18.57 21.69
N ARG A 149 -14.56 18.86 20.57
CA ARG A 149 -15.62 19.89 20.53
C ARG A 149 -16.99 19.36 20.96
N ALA A 150 -17.16 18.03 20.99
CA ALA A 150 -18.39 17.36 21.38
C ALA A 150 -18.40 16.93 22.85
N GLU A 151 -17.24 16.99 23.53
CA GLU A 151 -17.07 16.89 24.98
C GLU A 151 -17.23 18.27 25.64
#